data_AF-R6JUM0-F1
#
_entry.id   AF-R6JUM0-F1
#
_cell.length_a   1.000
_cell.length_b   1.000
_cell.length_c   1.000
_cell.angle_alpha   90.00
_cell.angle_beta   90.00
_cell.angle_gamma   90.00
#
_symmetry.space_group_name_H-M   'P 1'
#
loop_
_entity.id
_entity.type
_entity.pdbx_description
1 polymer ?
#
loop_
_entity_poly.entity_id
_entity_poly.type
_entity_poly.pdbx_seq_one_letter_code
_entity_poly.pdbx_strand_id
1 'polypeptide(L)' 'MADRSNHRLNAEIERQIDAWDGTIHGQTIKNMYENGSGYESICEVMQIDYEDYKED' A
#
# COMPACT_ATOMS: atom_id res chain seq x y z
N MET A 1 -15.46 0.19 3.37
CA MET A 1 -14.48 -0.49 2.51
C MET A 1 -13.64 0.62 1.90
N ALA A 2 -12.32 0.60 2.06
CA ALA A 2 -11.48 1.66 1.51
C ALA A 2 -11.53 1.64 -0.01
N ASP A 3 -11.40 2.81 -0.62
CA ASP A 3 -11.27 2.91 -2.07
C ASP A 3 -10.00 2.17 -2.50
N ARG A 4 -10.17 1.26 -3.46
CA ARG A 4 -9.11 0.44 -4.07
C ARG A 4 -9.14 0.54 -5.59
N SER A 5 -9.66 1.64 -6.13
CA SER A 5 -9.76 1.89 -7.58
C SER A 5 -8.41 2.12 -8.27
N ASN A 6 -7.38 2.56 -7.54
CA ASN A 6 -6.05 2.82 -8.09
C ASN A 6 -5.27 1.50 -8.27
N HIS A 7 -5.33 0.96 -9.48
CA HIS A 7 -4.78 -0.36 -9.79
C HIS A 7 -3.26 -0.40 -9.72
N ARG A 8 -2.59 0.65 -10.19
CA ARG A 8 -1.14 0.76 -10.18
C ARG A 8 -0.60 0.80 -8.75
N LEU A 9 -1.26 1.55 -7.86
CA LEU A 9 -0.85 1.59 -6.46
C LEU A 9 -1.14 0.27 -5.73
N ASN A 10 -2.28 -0.38 -6.01
CA ASN A 10 -2.55 -1.70 -5.45
C ASN A 10 -1.44 -2.70 -5.80
N ALA A 11 -1.00 -2.73 -7.05
CA ALA A 11 0.08 -3.62 -7.48
C ALA A 11 1.40 -3.33 -6.77
N GLU A 12 1.75 -2.06 -6.54
CA GLU A 12 2.95 -1.70 -5.79
C GLU A 12 2.83 -2.05 -4.30
N ILE A 13 1.66 -1.87 -3.69
CA ILE A 13 1.40 -2.30 -2.30
C ILE A 13 1.60 -3.81 -2.17
N GLU A 14 1.01 -4.60 -3.07
CA GLU A 14 1.17 -6.06 -3.11
C GLU A 14 2.65 -6.45 -3.30
N ARG A 15 3.36 -5.79 -4.22
CA ARG A 15 4.80 -6.00 -4.43
C ARG A 15 5.62 -5.72 -3.17
N GLN A 16 5.32 -4.64 -2.43
CA GLN A 16 6.02 -4.33 -1.17
C GLN A 16 5.69 -5.35 -0.08
N ILE A 17 4.43 -5.78 0.04
CA ILE A 17 4.05 -6.83 1.00
C ILE A 17 4.87 -8.10 0.74
N ASP A 18 4.97 -8.53 -0.52
CA ASP A 18 5.73 -9.72 -0.90
C ASP A 18 7.24 -9.54 -0.71
N ALA A 19 7.79 -8.37 -1.06
CA ALA A 19 9.22 -8.07 -0.89
C ALA A 19 9.65 -8.07 0.58
N TRP A 20 8.74 -7.74 1.49
CA TRP A 20 8.97 -7.65 2.93
C TRP A 20 8.25 -8.76 3.72
N ASP A 21 7.87 -9.85 3.07
CA ASP A 21 7.16 -10.96 3.71
C ASP A 21 7.97 -11.52 4.91
N GLY A 22 7.24 -11.89 5.96
CA GLY A 22 7.83 -12.34 7.23
C GLY A 22 8.44 -11.23 8.10
N THR A 23 8.43 -9.96 7.69
CA THR A 23 8.89 -8.83 8.50
C THR A 23 7.73 -8.06 9.15
N ILE A 24 8.02 -7.33 10.23
CA ILE A 24 7.03 -6.42 10.86
C ILE A 24 6.58 -5.34 9.87
N HIS A 25 7.49 -4.87 9.00
CA HIS A 25 7.18 -3.86 8.01
C HIS A 25 6.15 -4.36 6.99
N GLY A 26 6.41 -5.52 6.36
CA GLY A 26 5.48 -6.14 5.42
C GLY A 26 4.13 -6.46 6.07
N GLN A 27 4.12 -6.98 7.31
CA GLN A 27 2.89 -7.25 8.04
C GLN A 27 2.11 -5.96 8.37
N THR A 28 2.79 -4.85 8.63
CA THR A 28 2.16 -3.55 8.89
C THR A 28 1.43 -3.05 7.64
N ILE A 29 2.10 -3.07 6.48
CA ILE A 29 1.50 -2.67 5.20
C ILE A 29 0.31 -3.55 4.86
N LYS A 30 0.46 -4.88 5.00
CA LYS A 30 -0.63 -5.85 4.76
C LYS A 30 -1.84 -5.58 5.64
N ASN A 31 -1.63 -5.41 6.94
CA ASN A 31 -2.72 -5.12 7.88
C ASN A 31 -3.42 -3.81 7.52
N MET A 32 -2.69 -2.76 7.14
CA MET A 32 -3.28 -1.48 6.71
C MET A 32 -4.09 -1.66 5.42
N TYR A 33 -3.54 -2.37 4.44
CA TYR A 33 -4.19 -2.62 3.16
C TYR A 33 -5.50 -3.42 3.32
N GLU A 34 -5.46 -4.54 4.05
CA GLU A 34 -6.60 -5.44 4.27
C GLU A 34 -7.69 -4.82 5.17
N ASN A 35 -7.31 -4.01 6.17
CA ASN A 35 -8.26 -3.35 7.07
C ASN A 35 -8.79 -2.01 6.53
N GLY A 36 -8.43 -1.64 5.31
CA GLY A 36 -8.99 -0.46 4.65
C GLY A 36 -8.41 0.87 5.14
N SER A 37 -7.12 0.93 5.47
CA SER A 37 -6.42 2.21 5.54
C SER A 37 -6.40 2.90 4.18
N GLY A 38 -6.35 4.24 4.19
CA GLY A 38 -6.24 5.05 2.97
C GLY A 38 -4.87 4.91 2.30
N TYR A 39 -4.82 5.19 1.00
CA TYR A 39 -3.59 5.09 0.22
C TYR A 39 -2.48 6.00 0.73
N GLU A 40 -2.79 7.26 1.07
CA GLU A 40 -1.80 8.22 1.57
C GLU A 40 -1.08 7.68 2.82
N SER A 41 -1.84 7.14 3.78
CA SER A 41 -1.26 6.54 5.00
C SER A 41 -0.42 5.29 4.71
N ILE A 42 -0.83 4.48 3.72
CA ILE A 42 -0.06 3.30 3.31
C ILE A 42 1.25 3.74 2.62
N CYS A 43 1.20 4.76 1.76
CA CYS A 43 2.37 5.32 1.07
C CYS A 43 3.38 5.92 2.06
N GLU A 44 2.90 6.59 3.12
CA GLU A 44 3.76 7.10 4.20
C GLU A 44 4.58 5.99 4.85
N VAL A 45 3.96 4.85 5.15
CA VAL A 45 4.66 3.69 5.72
C VAL A 45 5.62 3.06 4.72
N MET A 46 5.22 2.93 3.45
CA MET A 46 6.06 2.43 2.36
C MET A 46 7.20 3.39 1.97
N GLN A 47 7.19 4.62 2.47
CA GLN A 47 8.15 5.68 2.12
C GLN A 47 8.19 5.97 0.61
N ILE A 48 7.02 6.00 -0.03
CA ILE A 48 6.84 6.38 -1.45
C ILE A 48 5.91 7.59 -1.55
N ASP A 49 6.02 8.34 -2.65
CA ASP A 49 5.08 9.43 -2.92
C ASP A 49 3.80 8.88 -3.54
N TYR A 50 2.65 9.24 -2.97
CA TYR A 50 1.34 8.88 -3.52
C TYR A 50 1.11 9.53 -4.90
N GLU A 51 1.64 10.74 -5.12
CA GLU A 51 1.47 11.48 -6.37
C GLU A 51 2.04 10.71 -7.58
N ASP A 52 3.09 9.91 -7.37
CA ASP A 52 3.71 9.08 -8.43
C ASP A 52 2.74 8.03 -9.00
N TYR A 53 1.69 7.69 -8.24
CA TYR A 53 0.76 6.61 -8.55
C TYR A 53 -0.67 7.10 -8.84
N LYS A 54 -0.96 8.40 -8.81
CA LYS A 54 -2.29 8.89 -9.19
C LYS A 54 -2.66 8.45 -10.61
N GLU A 55 -3.85 7.89 -10.74
CA GLU A 55 -4.47 7.57 -12.03
C GLU A 55 -5.47 8.69 -12.37
N ASP A 56 -5.56 9.04 -13.66
CA ASP A 56 -6.41 10.13 -14.20
C ASP A 56 -7.92 9.80 -14.15
#